data_AF-A0A554KSX5-F1
#
_entry.id   AF-A0A554KSX5-F1
#
_cell.length_a   1.000
_cell.length_b   1.000
_cell.length_c   1.000
_cell.angle_alpha   90.00
_cell.angle_beta   90.00
_cell.angle_gamma   90.00
#
_symmetry.space_group_name_H-M   'P 1'
#
loop_
_entity.id
_entity.type
_entity.pdbx_description
1 polymer ?
#
loop_
_entity_poly.entity_id
_entity_poly.type
_entity_poly.pdbx_seq_one_letter_code
_entity_poly.pdbx_strand_id
1 'polypeptide(L)' 'MRALMIIIHKMITRYQRIHTGDLDEEIFRLFEKAKTIKFAEKEKDFEDAIAGL' A
#
# COMPACT_ATOMS: atom_id res chain seq x y z
N MET A 1 0.34 -11.08 9.03
CA MET A 1 -0.29 -11.16 7.68
C MET A 1 -1.76 -10.71 7.65
N ARG A 2 -2.70 -11.40 8.32
CA ARG A 2 -4.15 -11.10 8.25
C ARG A 2 -4.55 -9.66 8.66
N ALA A 3 -3.91 -9.09 9.69
CA ALA A 3 -4.27 -7.77 10.22
C ALA A 3 -3.91 -6.60 9.28
N LEU A 4 -2.75 -6.64 8.60
CA LEU A 4 -2.36 -5.55 7.70
C LEU A 4 -3.27 -5.50 6.47
N MET A 5 -3.62 -6.67 5.92
CA MET A 5 -4.54 -6.76 4.77
C MET A 5 -5.91 -6.15 5.11
N ILE A 6 -6.41 -6.37 6.32
CA ILE A 6 -7.66 -5.76 6.80
C ILE A 6 -7.53 -4.24 6.89
N ILE A 7 -6.38 -3.72 7.34
CA ILE A 7 -6.14 -2.27 7.43
C ILE A 7 -6.06 -1.64 6.04
N ILE A 8 -5.29 -2.22 5.12
CA ILE A 8 -5.16 -1.74 3.73
C ILE A 8 -6.52 -1.75 3.04
N HIS A 9 -7.28 -2.84 3.17
CA HIS A 9 -8.62 -2.95 2.61
C HIS A 9 -9.56 -1.86 3.17
N LYS A 10 -9.54 -1.61 4.49
CA LYS A 10 -10.32 -0.52 5.10
C LYS A 10 -9.90 0.87 4.60
N MET A 11 -8.61 1.10 4.37
CA MET A 11 -8.11 2.37 3.82
C MET A 11 -8.60 2.58 2.38
N ILE A 12 -8.48 1.55 1.54
CA ILE A 12 -8.97 1.55 0.15
C ILE A 12 -10.48 1.80 0.10
N THR A 13 -11.27 1.04 0.87
CA THR A 13 -12.73 1.21 0.93
C THR A 13 -13.12 2.59 1.41
N ARG A 14 -12.43 3.15 2.42
CA ARG A 14 -12.71 4.51 2.92
C ARG A 14 -12.37 5.57 1.87
N TYR A 15 -11.29 5.39 1.13
CA TYR A 15 -10.90 6.29 0.04
C TYR A 15 -11.96 6.32 -1.07
N GLN A 16 -12.36 5.15 -1.58
CA GLN A 16 -13.43 4.99 -2.60
C GLN A 16 -14.77 5.57 -2.16
N ARG A 17 -15.04 5.59 -0.84
CA ARG A 17 -16.30 6.11 -0.30
C ARG A 17 -16.34 7.64 -0.25
N ILE A 18 -15.18 8.29 -0.14
CA ILE A 18 -15.05 9.75 -0.05
C ILE A 18 -14.76 10.35 -1.43
N HIS A 19 -14.02 9.63 -2.28
CA HIS A 19 -13.64 10.07 -3.62
C HIS A 19 -14.38 9.22 -4.65
N THR A 20 -15.22 9.86 -5.47
CA THR A 20 -15.87 9.20 -6.62
C THR A 20 -14.83 9.00 -7.74
N GLY A 21 -14.28 7.79 -7.81
CA GLY A 21 -13.34 7.37 -8.84
C GLY A 21 -12.85 5.95 -8.57
N ASP A 22 -12.51 5.21 -9.62
CA ASP A 22 -11.77 3.96 -9.46
C ASP A 22 -10.40 4.27 -8.83
N LEU A 23 -9.91 3.38 -7.96
CA LEU A 23 -8.50 3.47 -7.57
C LEU A 23 -7.69 3.26 -8.82
N ASP A 24 -6.99 4.31 -9.26
CA ASP A 24 -6.03 4.17 -10.33
C ASP A 24 -4.90 3.22 -9.89
N GLU A 25 -4.30 2.55 -10.86
CA GLU A 25 -3.26 1.55 -10.67
C GLU A 25 -2.06 2.07 -9.85
N GLU A 26 -1.74 3.37 -9.91
CA GLU A 26 -0.73 4.05 -9.09
C GLU A 26 -1.09 4.04 -7.60
N ILE A 27 -2.33 4.35 -7.23
CA ILE A 27 -2.74 4.33 -5.81
C ILE A 27 -2.61 2.90 -5.26
N PHE A 28 -2.99 1.90 -6.05
CA PHE A 28 -2.83 0.49 -5.64
C PHE A 28 -1.34 0.11 -5.49
N ARG A 29 -0.48 0.57 -6.41
CA ARG A 29 0.98 0.40 -6.30
C ARG A 29 1.55 1.07 -5.06
N LEU A 30 1.08 2.25 -4.68
CA LEU A 30 1.49 2.93 -3.45
C LEU A 30 1.12 2.12 -2.20
N PHE A 31 -0.05 1.49 -2.17
CA PHE A 31 -0.43 0.60 -1.08
C PHE A 31 0.46 -0.64 -0.98
N GLU A 32 0.78 -1.29 -2.11
CA GLU A 32 1.68 -2.43 -2.12
C GLU A 32 3.10 -2.05 -1.69
N LYS A 33 3.62 -0.88 -2.12
CA LYS A 33 4.90 -0.34 -1.64
C LYS A 33 4.91 -0.10 -0.13
N ALA A 34 3.85 0.52 0.41
CA ALA A 34 3.73 0.75 1.85
C ALA A 34 3.71 -0.57 2.66
N LYS A 35 3.12 -1.63 2.10
CA LYS A 35 3.15 -2.97 2.68
C LYS A 35 4.56 -3.57 2.66
N THR A 36 5.29 -3.46 1.54
CA THR A 36 6.67 -3.95 1.44
C THR A 36 7.58 -3.23 2.43
N ILE A 37 7.49 -1.90 2.53
CA ILE A 37 8.25 -1.10 3.50
C ILE A 37 7.98 -1.56 4.94
N LYS A 38 6.71 -1.77 5.30
CA LYS A 38 6.32 -2.17 6.67
C LYS A 38 6.85 -3.55 7.06
N PHE A 39 7.06 -4.44 6.09
CA PHE A 39 7.52 -5.80 6.33
C PHE A 39 8.95 -6.05 5.84
N ALA A 40 9.69 -5.00 5.46
CA ALA A 40 11.07 -5.12 5.09
C ALA A 40 11.87 -5.57 6.32
N GLU A 41 12.34 -6.82 6.30
CA GLU A 41 13.22 -7.37 7.34
C GLU A 41 14.70 -7.08 7.02
N LYS A 42 14.98 -6.69 5.77
CA LYS A 42 16.31 -6.34 5.28
C LYS A 42 16.30 -4.93 4.70
N GLU A 43 17.40 -4.22 4.90
CA GLU A 43 17.62 -2.87 4.39
C GLU A 43 17.40 -2.77 2.87
N LYS A 44 17.83 -3.80 2.12
CA LYS A 44 17.59 -3.91 0.68
C LYS A 44 16.10 -3.94 0.31
N ASP A 45 15.27 -4.68 1.05
CA ASP A 45 13.82 -4.77 0.75
C ASP A 45 13.11 -3.44 1.01
N PHE A 46 13.64 -2.66 1.96
CA PHE A 46 13.20 -1.29 2.21
C PHE A 46 13.61 -0.41 1.03
N GLU A 47 14.90 -0.38 0.69
CA GLU A 47 15.47 0.42 -0.42
C GLU A 47 14.77 0.15 -1.76
N ASP A 48 14.55 -1.12 -2.11
CA ASP A 48 13.85 -1.51 -3.33
C ASP A 48 12.40 -1.00 -3.37
N ALA A 49 11.73 -0.92 -2.20
CA ALA A 49 10.36 -0.43 -2.11
C ALA A 49 10.27 1.11 -2.24
N ILE A 50 11.28 1.86 -1.78
CA ILE A 50 11.35 3.32 -1.91
C ILE A 50 11.99 3.82 -3.21
N ALA A 51 12.78 3.02 -3.92
CA ALA A 51 13.53 3.43 -5.12
C ALA A 51 12.68 3.88 -6.34
N GLY A 52 11.35 3.77 -6.27
CA GLY A 52 10.44 4.28 -7.31
C GLY A 52 9.18 4.92 -6.75
N LEU A 53 9.25 5.41 -5.51
CA LEU A 53 8.30 6.40 -4.98
C LEU A 53 8.69 7.77 -5.54
#